data_AF-A0A970NRZ4-F1
#
_entry.id   AF-A0A970NRZ4-F1
#
_cell.length_a   1.000
_cell.length_b   1.000
_cell.length_c   1.000
_cell.angle_alpha   90.00
_cell.angle_beta   90.00
_cell.angle_gamma   90.00
#
_symmetry.space_group_name_H-M   'P 1'
#
loop_
_entity.id
_entity.type
_entity.pdbx_description
1 polymer ?
#
loop_
_entity_poly.entity_id
_entity_poly.type
_entity_poly.pdbx_seq_one_letter_code
_entity_poly.pdbx_strand_id
1 'polypeptide(L)'
;MKKNIQIPKTILFALLLIPFTGKAQLPETNILKIHDAVGLPQSTVVIDVEMQIKEPITAFLLDVPLPSGFSYIAGSAVLNPLRQVDHIVGSNTIPGTNIFEVVAVSETGAAFLGNIGIVVSFKLNTPSQTGNYMLEPVYCSMAGSYRSDPLEDCIHGIVSIIESMPLTSGDSNCNGSVNVMDVITTVKYMLGDNPQPFCFENADVNGDGIINVLDVVDTIDIILN
;
A
#
# COMPACT_ATOMS: atom_id res chain seq x y z
N MET A 1 -16.21 3.85 39.08
CA MET A 1 -14.88 4.09 39.68
C MET A 1 -13.83 3.89 38.59
N LYS A 2 -13.22 4.97 38.08
CA LYS A 2 -12.16 4.89 37.06
C LYS A 2 -10.92 4.30 37.72
N LYS A 3 -10.50 3.09 37.34
CA LYS A 3 -9.19 2.56 37.70
C LYS A 3 -8.16 3.29 36.82
N ASN A 4 -7.39 4.19 37.42
CA ASN A 4 -6.16 4.69 36.80
C ASN A 4 -5.20 3.50 36.69
N ILE A 5 -5.13 2.90 35.51
CA ILE A 5 -4.06 1.97 35.17
C ILE A 5 -2.82 2.84 34.92
N GLN A 6 -1.95 2.94 35.92
CA GLN A 6 -0.61 3.45 35.69
C GLN A 6 0.18 2.37 34.94
N ILE A 7 0.38 2.60 33.64
CA ILE A 7 1.30 1.82 32.83
C ILE A 7 2.71 2.03 33.43
N PRO A 8 3.41 0.98 33.89
CA PRO A 8 4.76 1.14 34.40
C PRO A 8 5.65 1.65 33.26
N LYS A 9 6.28 2.81 33.47
CA LYS A 9 7.20 3.50 32.54
C LYS A 9 8.33 2.63 31.96
N THR A 10 8.53 1.44 32.52
CA THR A 10 9.54 0.46 32.13
C THR A 10 9.24 -0.26 30.82
N ILE A 11 7.97 -0.44 30.44
CA ILE A 11 7.60 -1.16 29.19
C ILE A 11 7.75 -0.24 27.96
N LEU A 12 7.40 1.03 28.10
CA LEU A 12 7.52 2.04 27.03
C LEU A 12 8.99 2.33 26.65
N PHE A 13 9.93 2.08 27.56
CA PHE A 13 11.36 2.30 27.34
C PHE A 13 12.08 1.12 26.66
N ALA A 14 11.51 -0.08 26.71
CA ALA A 14 12.14 -1.29 26.14
C ALA A 14 12.01 -1.35 24.60
N LEU A 15 10.94 -0.79 24.01
CA LEU A 15 10.82 -0.66 22.56
C LEU A 15 11.77 0.40 21.96
N LEU A 16 12.17 1.40 22.75
CA LEU A 16 13.01 2.51 22.31
C LEU A 16 14.52 2.20 22.28
N LEU A 17 14.93 1.05 22.82
CA LEU A 17 16.33 0.69 23.10
C LEU A 17 16.82 -0.55 22.35
N ILE A 18 16.07 -1.07 21.36
CA ILE A 18 16.65 -2.05 20.44
C ILE A 18 17.61 -1.26 19.54
N PRO A 19 18.94 -1.42 19.65
CA PRO A 19 19.84 -0.81 18.69
C PRO A 19 19.53 -1.44 17.33
N PHE A 20 18.89 -0.67 16.45
CA PHE A 20 18.66 -1.07 15.07
C PHE A 20 20.01 -1.01 14.34
N THR A 21 20.80 -2.08 14.47
CA THR A 21 22.05 -2.27 13.71
C THR A 21 21.78 -2.75 12.28
N GLY A 22 20.54 -2.69 11.81
CA GLY A 22 20.20 -2.98 10.42
C GLY A 22 20.80 -1.90 9.52
N LYS A 23 21.88 -2.22 8.80
CA LYS A 23 22.20 -1.48 7.58
C LYS A 23 20.98 -1.59 6.67
N ALA A 24 20.40 -0.46 6.27
CA ALA A 24 19.44 -0.45 5.17
C ALA A 24 20.14 -1.07 3.95
N GLN A 25 19.76 -2.30 3.60
CA GLN A 25 20.25 -2.94 2.39
C GLN A 25 19.55 -2.27 1.23
N LEU A 26 20.33 -1.69 0.31
CA LEU A 26 19.77 -1.18 -0.93
C LEU A 26 19.16 -2.35 -1.70
N PRO A 27 18.03 -2.14 -2.39
CA PRO A 27 17.42 -3.20 -3.17
C PRO A 27 18.36 -3.70 -4.27
N GLU A 28 18.28 -4.98 -4.59
CA GLU A 28 19.18 -5.61 -5.57
C GLU A 28 18.64 -5.56 -7.01
N THR A 29 17.36 -5.19 -7.18
CA THR A 29 16.61 -5.12 -8.43
C THR A 29 15.69 -3.90 -8.46
N ASN A 30 15.36 -3.40 -9.65
CA ASN A 30 14.26 -2.48 -9.90
C ASN A 30 12.98 -3.27 -10.20
N ILE A 31 11.92 -2.97 -9.47
CA ILE A 31 10.64 -3.69 -9.56
C ILE A 31 9.50 -2.67 -9.53
N LEU A 32 8.47 -2.92 -10.34
CA LEU A 32 7.13 -2.37 -10.12
C LEU A 32 6.26 -3.48 -9.54
N LYS A 33 5.58 -3.19 -8.44
CA LYS A 33 4.71 -4.17 -7.78
C LYS A 33 3.34 -3.55 -7.53
N ILE A 34 2.30 -4.18 -8.08
CA ILE A 34 0.93 -3.90 -7.66
C ILE A 34 0.72 -4.59 -6.32
N HIS A 35 0.30 -3.86 -5.30
CA HIS A 35 -0.06 -4.44 -4.01
C HIS A 35 -1.46 -5.06 -4.07
N ASP A 36 -1.68 -6.05 -3.20
CA ASP A 36 -3.01 -6.61 -2.99
C ASP A 36 -3.94 -5.54 -2.41
N ALA A 37 -5.25 -5.70 -2.63
CA ALA A 37 -6.25 -4.79 -2.10
C ALA A 37 -7.53 -5.54 -1.75
N VAL A 38 -8.29 -5.01 -0.80
CA VAL A 38 -9.60 -5.52 -0.43
C VAL A 38 -10.67 -4.49 -0.75
N GLY A 39 -11.76 -4.92 -1.38
CA GLY A 39 -12.88 -4.06 -1.76
C GLY A 39 -14.23 -4.72 -1.48
N LEU A 40 -15.28 -3.91 -1.55
CA LEU A 40 -16.67 -4.36 -1.50
C LEU A 40 -17.28 -4.38 -2.90
N PRO A 41 -18.33 -5.18 -3.15
CA PRO A 41 -19.06 -5.15 -4.42
C PRO A 41 -19.62 -3.77 -4.75
N GLN A 42 -19.57 -3.40 -6.04
CA GLN A 42 -20.15 -2.14 -6.56
C GLN A 42 -19.70 -0.88 -5.79
N SER A 43 -18.44 -0.87 -5.36
CA SER A 43 -17.83 0.19 -4.58
C SER A 43 -16.58 0.73 -5.30
N THR A 44 -15.74 1.45 -4.57
CA THR A 44 -14.42 1.89 -5.00
C THR A 44 -13.35 1.18 -4.19
N VAL A 45 -12.27 0.77 -4.85
CA VAL A 45 -11.05 0.24 -4.22
C VAL A 45 -9.85 1.08 -4.64
N VAL A 46 -8.92 1.31 -3.72
CA VAL A 46 -7.63 1.94 -4.00
C VAL A 46 -6.62 0.85 -4.32
N ILE A 47 -5.87 1.03 -5.39
CA ILE A 47 -4.77 0.17 -5.79
C ILE A 47 -3.48 0.96 -5.65
N ASP A 48 -2.53 0.39 -4.90
CA ASP A 48 -1.21 0.96 -4.70
C ASP A 48 -0.18 0.22 -5.54
N VAL A 49 0.71 0.98 -6.18
CA VAL A 49 1.86 0.45 -6.90
C VAL A 49 3.12 0.88 -6.18
N GLU A 50 3.93 -0.09 -5.82
CA GLU A 50 5.25 0.08 -5.22
C GLU A 50 6.34 0.08 -6.28
N MET A 51 7.30 0.98 -6.08
CA MET A 51 8.53 1.02 -6.84
C MET A 51 9.70 0.68 -5.94
N GLN A 52 10.41 -0.36 -6.33
CA GLN A 52 11.73 -0.70 -5.84
C GLN A 52 12.79 -0.16 -6.81
N ILE A 53 13.81 0.50 -6.28
CA ILE A 53 14.86 1.20 -7.02
C ILE A 53 16.20 0.71 -6.49
N LYS A 54 16.90 -0.06 -7.32
CA LYS A 54 18.33 -0.35 -7.17
C LYS A 54 19.16 0.84 -7.66
N GLU A 55 18.76 1.44 -8.77
CA GLU A 55 19.47 2.53 -9.42
C GLU A 55 18.52 3.62 -9.94
N PRO A 56 18.96 4.89 -10.12
CA PRO A 56 18.05 6.02 -10.34
C PRO A 56 17.07 5.89 -11.52
N ILE A 57 15.78 5.94 -11.23
CA ILE A 57 14.68 5.88 -12.19
C ILE A 57 14.00 7.25 -12.30
N THR A 58 13.74 7.71 -13.51
CA THR A 58 13.14 9.02 -13.84
C THR A 58 11.74 8.90 -14.46
N ALA A 59 11.35 7.70 -14.90
CA ALA A 59 10.02 7.44 -15.44
C ALA A 59 9.62 5.97 -15.27
N PHE A 60 8.32 5.71 -15.30
CA PHE A 60 7.78 4.37 -15.42
C PHE A 60 6.48 4.36 -16.25
N LEU A 61 6.16 3.19 -16.79
CA LEU A 61 4.88 2.89 -17.42
C LEU A 61 4.38 1.54 -16.90
N LEU A 62 3.07 1.46 -16.66
CA LEU A 62 2.39 0.24 -16.26
C LEU A 62 1.05 0.11 -17.01
N ASP A 63 0.88 -1.00 -17.72
CA ASP A 63 -0.34 -1.41 -18.40
C ASP A 63 -0.94 -2.66 -17.75
N VAL A 64 -2.20 -2.54 -17.32
CA VAL A 64 -2.93 -3.61 -16.62
C VAL A 64 -4.30 -3.79 -17.27
N PRO A 65 -4.60 -4.94 -17.90
CA PRO A 65 -5.96 -5.27 -18.30
C PRO A 65 -6.82 -5.40 -17.05
N LEU A 66 -7.86 -4.59 -16.95
CA LEU A 66 -8.79 -4.66 -15.83
C LEU A 66 -9.71 -5.89 -15.99
N PRO A 67 -9.86 -6.72 -14.94
CA PRO A 67 -10.79 -7.84 -14.96
C PRO A 67 -12.25 -7.38 -15.21
N SER A 68 -13.09 -8.30 -15.68
CA SER A 68 -14.50 -7.98 -15.99
C SER A 68 -15.22 -7.34 -14.79
N GLY A 69 -15.92 -6.24 -15.04
CA GLY A 69 -16.63 -5.47 -14.03
C GLY A 69 -15.78 -4.46 -13.26
N PHE A 70 -14.46 -4.46 -13.41
CA PHE A 70 -13.61 -3.36 -12.96
C PHE A 70 -13.56 -2.25 -14.01
N SER A 71 -13.49 -1.01 -13.54
CA SER A 71 -13.24 0.16 -14.40
C SER A 71 -12.40 1.20 -13.67
N TYR A 72 -11.48 1.85 -14.40
CA TYR A 72 -10.68 2.94 -13.86
C TYR A 72 -11.53 4.18 -13.60
N ILE A 73 -11.31 4.83 -12.46
CA ILE A 73 -11.91 6.14 -12.15
C ILE A 73 -10.97 7.21 -12.70
N ALA A 74 -11.38 7.86 -13.80
CA ALA A 74 -10.58 8.86 -14.48
C ALA A 74 -10.10 9.98 -13.54
N GLY A 75 -8.81 10.29 -13.59
CA GLY A 75 -8.18 11.33 -12.77
C GLY A 75 -7.91 10.92 -11.31
N SER A 76 -8.07 9.64 -10.97
CA SER A 76 -7.80 9.15 -9.61
C SER A 76 -6.34 8.72 -9.37
N ALA A 77 -5.53 8.59 -10.42
CA ALA A 77 -4.11 8.30 -10.30
C ALA A 77 -3.35 9.49 -9.69
N VAL A 78 -2.63 9.24 -8.59
CA VAL A 78 -1.88 10.26 -7.84
C VAL A 78 -0.52 9.69 -7.46
N LEU A 79 0.54 10.44 -7.73
CA LEU A 79 1.90 10.10 -7.28
C LEU A 79 2.05 10.35 -5.78
N ASN A 80 2.83 9.49 -5.13
CA ASN A 80 3.22 9.72 -3.74
C ASN A 80 4.09 10.98 -3.65
N PRO A 81 3.67 12.04 -2.94
CA PRO A 81 4.40 13.30 -2.87
C PRO A 81 5.78 13.17 -2.23
N LEU A 82 6.02 12.11 -1.43
CA LEU A 82 7.31 11.82 -0.81
C LEU A 82 8.27 11.07 -1.75
N ARG A 83 7.78 10.58 -2.89
CA ARG A 83 8.57 9.84 -3.88
C ARG A 83 8.93 10.66 -5.10
N GLN A 84 8.31 11.82 -5.32
CA GLN A 84 8.52 12.64 -6.52
C GLN A 84 9.30 13.93 -6.23
N VAL A 85 9.88 14.52 -7.29
CA VAL A 85 10.47 15.87 -7.28
C VAL A 85 9.64 16.81 -8.14
N ASP A 86 9.61 16.53 -9.43
CA ASP A 86 8.95 17.29 -10.50
C ASP A 86 8.20 16.37 -11.47
N HIS A 87 7.85 15.17 -10.99
CA HIS A 87 7.26 14.16 -11.84
C HIS A 87 5.79 14.50 -12.08
N ILE A 88 5.35 14.25 -13.31
CA ILE A 88 3.94 14.32 -13.70
C ILE A 88 3.42 12.90 -13.92
N VAL A 89 2.13 12.69 -13.67
CA VAL A 89 1.45 11.42 -13.94
C VAL A 89 0.33 11.61 -14.95
N GLY A 90 0.34 10.76 -15.97
CA GLY A 90 -0.76 10.57 -16.91
C GLY A 90 -1.36 9.20 -16.72
N SER A 91 -2.68 9.08 -16.86
CA SER A 91 -3.37 7.80 -16.74
C SER A 91 -4.63 7.79 -17.58
N ASN A 92 -4.94 6.65 -18.22
CA ASN A 92 -6.17 6.48 -18.97
C ASN A 92 -6.51 4.99 -19.14
N THR A 93 -7.71 4.71 -19.65
CA THR A 93 -7.99 3.42 -20.26
C THR A 93 -7.70 3.50 -21.76
N ILE A 94 -6.88 2.58 -22.28
CA ILE A 94 -6.51 2.58 -23.71
C ILE A 94 -7.79 2.44 -24.57
N PRO A 95 -8.05 3.37 -25.51
CA PRO A 95 -9.28 3.39 -26.29
C PRO A 95 -9.56 2.07 -27.02
N GLY A 96 -10.80 1.58 -26.90
CA GLY A 96 -11.22 0.31 -27.52
C GLY A 96 -10.76 -0.95 -26.76
N THR A 97 -10.15 -0.78 -25.60
CA THR A 97 -9.72 -1.89 -24.72
C THR A 97 -10.25 -1.68 -23.29
N ASN A 98 -9.93 -2.61 -22.38
CA ASN A 98 -10.08 -2.43 -20.94
C ASN A 98 -8.72 -2.39 -20.21
N ILE A 99 -7.67 -1.93 -20.90
CA ILE A 99 -6.32 -1.83 -20.35
C ILE A 99 -6.17 -0.46 -19.71
N PHE A 100 -5.93 -0.44 -18.40
CA PHE A 100 -5.52 0.75 -17.68
C PHE A 100 -4.02 0.98 -17.92
N GLU A 101 -3.68 2.17 -18.37
CA GLU A 101 -2.31 2.65 -18.56
C GLU A 101 -2.05 3.77 -17.55
N VAL A 102 -0.91 3.71 -16.86
CA VAL A 102 -0.37 4.81 -16.08
C VAL A 102 1.09 5.04 -16.44
N VAL A 103 1.42 6.30 -16.69
CA VAL A 103 2.76 6.77 -17.02
C VAL A 103 3.14 7.87 -16.05
N ALA A 104 4.33 7.80 -15.48
CA ALA A 104 4.90 8.93 -14.76
C ALA A 104 6.30 9.24 -15.26
N VAL A 105 6.62 10.53 -15.36
CA VAL A 105 7.90 11.01 -15.91
C VAL A 105 8.32 12.30 -15.22
N SER A 106 9.62 12.44 -14.96
CA SER A 106 10.22 13.70 -14.54
C SER A 106 10.31 14.70 -15.70
N GLU A 107 9.92 15.95 -15.47
CA GLU A 107 10.04 17.03 -16.46
C GLU A 107 11.50 17.50 -16.66
N THR A 108 12.35 17.35 -15.64
CA THR A 108 13.78 17.76 -15.68
C THR A 108 14.77 16.61 -15.71
N GLY A 109 14.29 15.36 -15.66
CA GLY A 109 15.14 14.18 -15.57
C GLY A 109 15.65 13.87 -14.15
N ALA A 110 15.02 14.44 -13.12
CA ALA A 110 15.25 14.05 -11.74
C ALA A 110 14.76 12.62 -11.49
N ALA A 111 15.43 11.90 -10.59
CA ALA A 111 15.01 10.56 -10.20
C ALA A 111 13.92 10.59 -9.13
N PHE A 112 13.10 9.55 -9.06
CA PHE A 112 12.23 9.29 -7.92
C PHE A 112 13.07 9.18 -6.64
N LEU A 113 12.53 9.71 -5.54
CA LEU A 113 13.14 9.70 -4.22
C LEU A 113 12.88 8.37 -3.51
N GLY A 114 13.82 7.89 -2.69
CA GLY A 114 13.64 6.67 -1.90
C GLY A 114 13.71 5.38 -2.70
N ASN A 115 14.18 4.29 -2.06
CA ASN A 115 14.46 3.04 -2.75
C ASN A 115 13.30 2.05 -2.79
N ILE A 116 12.36 2.09 -1.84
CA ILE A 116 11.21 1.17 -1.74
C ILE A 116 9.98 1.95 -1.27
N GLY A 117 8.81 1.54 -1.72
CA GLY A 117 7.51 1.97 -1.20
C GLY A 117 6.51 2.36 -2.30
N ILE A 118 5.34 2.84 -1.92
CA ILE A 118 4.29 3.24 -2.86
C ILE A 118 4.73 4.46 -3.67
N VAL A 119 4.70 4.37 -5.01
CA VAL A 119 5.05 5.44 -5.94
C VAL A 119 3.81 6.09 -6.55
N VAL A 120 2.75 5.31 -6.82
CA VAL A 120 1.49 5.80 -7.38
C VAL A 120 0.33 5.00 -6.80
N SER A 121 -0.79 5.68 -6.56
CA SER A 121 -2.06 5.06 -6.17
C SER A 121 -3.13 5.47 -7.17
N PHE A 122 -4.07 4.58 -7.47
CA PHE A 122 -5.22 4.88 -8.33
C PHE A 122 -6.49 4.17 -7.84
N LYS A 123 -7.65 4.56 -8.34
CA LYS A 123 -8.93 4.00 -7.90
C LYS A 123 -9.64 3.25 -9.03
N LEU A 124 -10.23 2.11 -8.67
CA LEU A 124 -11.08 1.32 -9.54
C LEU A 124 -12.49 1.23 -8.96
N ASN A 125 -13.51 1.24 -9.82
CA ASN A 125 -14.82 0.71 -9.45
C ASN A 125 -14.75 -0.82 -9.45
N THR A 126 -15.40 -1.45 -8.48
CA THR A 126 -15.37 -2.90 -8.29
C THR A 126 -16.60 -3.60 -8.91
N PRO A 127 -16.50 -4.89 -9.28
CA PRO A 127 -17.62 -5.67 -9.80
C PRO A 127 -18.68 -5.91 -8.72
N SER A 128 -19.84 -6.43 -9.11
CA SER A 128 -20.86 -6.88 -8.16
C SER A 128 -20.59 -8.26 -7.55
N GLN A 129 -19.69 -9.03 -8.15
CA GLN A 129 -19.38 -10.38 -7.73
C GLN A 129 -18.20 -10.37 -6.76
N THR A 130 -18.32 -11.14 -5.68
CA THR A 130 -17.23 -11.42 -4.76
C THR A 130 -16.23 -12.39 -5.36
N GLY A 131 -14.97 -12.29 -4.97
CA GLY A 131 -13.91 -13.17 -5.43
C GLY A 131 -12.55 -12.50 -5.46
N ASN A 132 -11.55 -13.27 -5.86
CA ASN A 132 -10.18 -12.77 -6.02
C ASN A 132 -9.93 -12.49 -7.50
N TYR A 133 -9.54 -11.26 -7.79
CA TYR A 133 -9.31 -10.77 -9.14
C TYR A 133 -7.86 -10.35 -9.28
N MET A 134 -7.10 -11.09 -10.09
CA MET A 134 -5.69 -10.80 -10.32
C MET A 134 -5.55 -9.61 -11.28
N LEU A 135 -4.72 -8.65 -10.91
CA LEU A 135 -4.29 -7.53 -11.74
C LEU A 135 -2.94 -7.89 -12.36
N GLU A 136 -2.99 -8.68 -13.43
CA GLU A 136 -1.79 -9.11 -14.16
C GLU A 136 -1.32 -8.01 -15.12
N PRO A 137 -0.12 -7.43 -14.93
CA PRO A 137 0.40 -6.46 -15.89
C PRO A 137 0.68 -7.13 -17.25
N VAL A 138 0.29 -6.46 -18.34
CA VAL A 138 0.66 -6.92 -19.70
C VAL A 138 1.88 -6.21 -20.25
N TYR A 139 2.18 -5.02 -19.72
CA TYR A 139 3.38 -4.29 -20.08
C TYR A 139 3.82 -3.39 -18.93
N CYS A 140 5.12 -3.39 -18.66
CA CYS A 140 5.74 -2.54 -17.66
C CYS A 140 7.08 -2.08 -18.19
N SER A 141 7.48 -0.86 -17.85
CA SER A 141 8.84 -0.38 -18.11
C SER A 141 9.25 0.67 -17.10
N MET A 142 10.57 0.80 -16.93
CA MET A 142 11.17 1.94 -16.26
C MET A 142 12.10 2.68 -17.23
N ALA A 143 12.43 3.92 -16.90
CA ALA A 143 13.48 4.64 -17.61
C ALA A 143 14.34 5.44 -16.63
N GLY A 144 15.58 5.67 -17.04
CA GLY A 144 16.56 6.45 -16.30
C GLY A 144 17.68 6.88 -17.24
N SER A 145 18.92 6.97 -16.75
CA SER A 145 20.09 7.34 -17.57
C SER A 145 20.60 6.23 -18.50
N TYR A 146 19.80 5.18 -18.70
CA TYR A 146 20.19 3.92 -19.31
C TYR A 146 19.89 3.86 -20.81
N ARG A 147 20.52 2.91 -21.50
CA ARG A 147 20.28 2.66 -22.94
C ARG A 147 19.14 1.66 -23.19
N SER A 148 18.69 0.95 -22.15
CA SER A 148 17.64 -0.06 -22.19
C SER A 148 16.77 0.06 -20.94
N ASP A 149 15.60 -0.58 -20.98
CA ASP A 149 14.71 -0.70 -19.82
C ASP A 149 15.45 -1.34 -18.64
N PRO A 150 15.59 -0.63 -17.50
CA PRO A 150 16.24 -1.15 -16.31
C PRO A 150 15.29 -1.95 -15.41
N LEU A 151 14.01 -2.13 -15.77
CA LEU A 151 13.06 -2.93 -14.99
C LEU A 151 13.44 -4.42 -15.04
N GLU A 152 13.61 -5.03 -13.87
CA GLU A 152 13.90 -6.47 -13.79
C GLU A 152 12.66 -7.34 -13.56
N ASP A 153 11.64 -6.82 -12.87
CA ASP A 153 10.39 -7.57 -12.62
C ASP A 153 9.17 -6.65 -12.52
N CYS A 154 8.01 -7.16 -12.91
CA CYS A 154 6.73 -6.48 -12.74
C CYS A 154 5.72 -7.44 -12.10
N ILE A 155 5.39 -7.16 -10.84
CA ILE A 155 4.67 -8.08 -9.97
C ILE A 155 3.19 -7.70 -9.94
N HIS A 156 2.33 -8.69 -10.18
CA HIS A 156 0.87 -8.56 -10.10
C HIS A 156 0.39 -8.40 -8.65
N GLY A 157 -0.83 -7.90 -8.49
CA GLY A 157 -1.56 -7.87 -7.22
C GLY A 157 -2.91 -8.57 -7.34
N ILE A 158 -3.53 -8.87 -6.21
CA ILE A 158 -4.87 -9.47 -6.13
C ILE A 158 -5.82 -8.48 -5.47
N VAL A 159 -6.95 -8.23 -6.12
CA VAL A 159 -8.08 -7.52 -5.51
C VAL A 159 -9.10 -8.54 -5.00
N SER A 160 -9.26 -8.62 -3.70
CA SER A 160 -10.25 -9.46 -3.04
C SER A 160 -11.55 -8.68 -2.80
N ILE A 161 -12.61 -9.06 -3.51
CA ILE A 161 -13.95 -8.51 -3.30
C ILE A 161 -14.71 -9.40 -2.31
N ILE A 162 -15.04 -8.84 -1.16
CA ILE A 162 -15.70 -9.55 -0.04
C ILE A 162 -17.08 -8.97 0.26
N GLU A 163 -18.00 -9.76 0.81
CA GLU A 163 -19.38 -9.31 1.06
C GLU A 163 -19.47 -8.15 2.06
N SER A 164 -18.62 -8.18 3.07
CA SER A 164 -18.52 -7.14 4.09
C SER A 164 -17.13 -7.17 4.72
N MET A 165 -16.65 -6.03 5.20
CA MET A 165 -15.44 -5.99 6.02
C MET A 165 -15.80 -6.42 7.45
N PRO A 166 -15.05 -7.35 8.06
CA PRO A 166 -15.27 -7.70 9.46
C PRO A 166 -14.96 -6.47 10.32
N LEU A 167 -15.95 -5.94 11.03
CA LEU A 167 -15.78 -4.81 11.95
C LEU A 167 -15.46 -5.35 13.35
N THR A 168 -14.19 -5.69 13.55
CA THR A 168 -13.67 -6.19 14.82
C THR A 168 -12.58 -5.23 15.28
N SER A 169 -12.89 -4.36 16.24
CA SER A 169 -11.92 -3.41 16.79
C SER A 169 -10.65 -4.15 17.24
N GLY A 170 -9.48 -3.66 16.80
CA GLY A 170 -8.17 -4.28 17.03
C GLY A 170 -7.74 -5.32 15.98
N ASP A 171 -8.62 -5.80 15.10
CA ASP A 171 -8.29 -6.77 14.02
C ASP A 171 -7.77 -6.06 12.77
N SER A 172 -6.56 -5.51 12.88
CA SER A 172 -5.92 -4.70 11.84
C SER A 172 -5.63 -5.47 10.56
N ASN A 173 -5.43 -6.80 10.63
CA ASN A 173 -5.17 -7.64 9.44
C ASN A 173 -6.43 -8.36 8.92
N CYS A 174 -7.62 -7.97 9.37
CA CYS A 174 -8.90 -8.45 8.86
C CYS A 174 -9.11 -9.97 8.93
N ASN A 175 -8.44 -10.69 9.83
CA ASN A 175 -8.51 -12.16 9.88
C ASN A 175 -9.66 -12.69 10.77
N GLY A 176 -10.38 -11.78 11.44
CA GLY A 176 -11.47 -12.08 12.36
C GLY A 176 -11.04 -12.34 13.81
N SER A 177 -9.74 -12.26 14.14
CA SER A 177 -9.18 -12.58 15.46
C SER A 177 -8.15 -11.55 15.90
N VAL A 178 -8.43 -10.85 17.00
CA VAL A 178 -7.51 -9.86 17.59
C VAL A 178 -6.37 -10.56 18.35
N ASN A 179 -5.15 -10.41 17.87
CA ASN A 179 -3.95 -10.98 18.48
C ASN A 179 -2.67 -10.17 18.17
N VAL A 180 -1.51 -10.67 18.60
CA VAL A 180 -0.22 -9.96 18.42
C VAL A 180 0.15 -9.69 16.96
N MET A 181 -0.39 -10.45 16.00
CA MET A 181 -0.21 -10.14 14.58
C MET A 181 -0.86 -8.82 14.19
N ASP A 182 -1.98 -8.43 14.81
CA ASP A 182 -2.62 -7.14 14.54
C ASP A 182 -1.77 -5.98 15.01
N VAL A 183 -1.20 -6.09 16.21
CA VAL A 183 -0.21 -5.12 16.73
C VAL A 183 0.94 -4.92 15.74
N ILE A 184 1.49 -6.02 15.19
CA ILE A 184 2.56 -5.95 14.20
C ILE A 184 2.08 -5.27 12.92
N THR A 185 0.87 -5.58 12.46
CA THR A 185 0.28 -4.97 11.27
C THR A 185 0.06 -3.46 11.45
N THR A 186 -0.50 -3.02 12.58
CA THR A 186 -0.66 -1.58 12.89
C THR A 186 0.70 -0.88 12.92
N VAL A 187 1.70 -1.47 13.57
CA VAL A 187 3.07 -0.90 13.61
C VAL A 187 3.69 -0.81 12.22
N LYS A 188 3.53 -1.83 11.37
CA LYS A 188 4.01 -1.77 9.97
C LYS A 188 3.39 -0.59 9.23
N TYR A 189 2.07 -0.43 9.33
CA TYR A 189 1.37 0.71 8.74
C TYR A 189 1.92 2.05 9.28
N MET A 190 2.12 2.17 10.59
CA MET A 190 2.71 3.36 11.21
C MET A 190 4.14 3.67 10.72
N LEU A 191 4.90 2.64 10.34
CA LEU A 191 6.25 2.78 9.78
C LEU A 191 6.24 3.15 8.28
N GLY A 192 5.06 3.28 7.67
CA GLY A 192 4.89 3.61 6.26
C GLY A 192 4.94 2.39 5.34
N ASP A 193 4.95 1.17 5.89
CA ASP A 193 4.70 -0.02 5.08
C ASP A 193 3.23 -0.05 4.65
N ASN A 194 2.94 -0.79 3.58
CA ASN A 194 1.57 -1.05 3.13
C ASN A 194 1.19 -2.52 3.43
N PRO A 195 0.91 -2.88 4.69
CA PRO A 195 0.48 -4.24 4.99
C PRO A 195 -0.84 -4.53 4.26
N GLN A 196 -0.94 -5.70 3.63
CA GLN A 196 -2.17 -6.14 2.98
C GLN A 196 -2.50 -7.56 3.46
N PRO A 197 -3.74 -7.83 3.88
CA PRO A 197 -4.84 -6.87 4.06
C PRO A 197 -4.59 -5.91 5.25
N PHE A 198 -5.25 -4.75 5.21
CA PHE A 198 -5.29 -3.79 6.31
C PHE A 198 -6.69 -3.20 6.49
N CYS A 199 -7.31 -3.43 7.64
CA CYS A 199 -8.62 -2.89 7.99
C CYS A 199 -8.42 -1.61 8.79
N PHE A 200 -8.41 -0.46 8.11
CA PHE A 200 -8.15 0.83 8.74
C PHE A 200 -9.11 1.10 9.91
N GLU A 201 -10.40 0.84 9.72
CA GLU A 201 -11.43 1.07 10.74
C GLU A 201 -11.30 0.15 11.96
N ASN A 202 -10.71 -1.04 11.78
CA ASN A 202 -10.40 -1.93 12.91
C ASN A 202 -9.10 -1.53 13.59
N ALA A 203 -8.13 -1.04 12.80
CA ALA A 203 -6.84 -0.59 13.27
C ALA A 203 -6.90 0.75 14.00
N ASP A 204 -7.87 1.61 13.68
CA ASP A 204 -8.21 2.85 14.40
C ASP A 204 -9.08 2.52 15.61
N VAL A 205 -8.46 1.95 16.64
CA VAL A 205 -9.17 1.37 17.79
C VAL A 205 -9.90 2.46 18.60
N ASN A 206 -9.33 3.66 18.66
CA ASN A 206 -9.91 4.77 19.41
C ASN A 206 -10.89 5.61 18.56
N GLY A 207 -10.94 5.41 17.23
CA GLY A 207 -11.85 6.06 16.30
C GLY A 207 -11.53 7.53 16.03
N ASP A 208 -10.28 7.96 16.21
CA ASP A 208 -9.84 9.33 15.97
C ASP A 208 -9.46 9.62 14.51
N GLY A 209 -9.46 8.59 13.66
CA GLY A 209 -9.12 8.64 12.25
C GLY A 209 -7.62 8.64 11.97
N ILE A 210 -6.76 8.40 12.96
CA ILE A 210 -5.29 8.46 12.84
C ILE A 210 -4.66 7.20 13.44
N ILE A 211 -4.15 6.33 12.57
CA ILE A 211 -3.38 5.16 13.02
C ILE A 211 -2.07 5.59 13.67
N ASN A 212 -1.94 5.39 14.98
CA ASN A 212 -0.76 5.74 15.75
C ASN A 212 -0.52 4.81 16.95
N VAL A 213 0.43 5.19 17.82
CA VAL A 213 0.83 4.36 18.96
C VAL A 213 -0.30 4.14 19.97
N LEU A 214 -1.30 5.03 20.02
CA LEU A 214 -2.47 4.86 20.88
C LEU A 214 -3.30 3.65 20.46
N ASP A 215 -3.53 3.45 19.16
CA ASP A 215 -4.27 2.28 18.66
C ASP A 215 -3.54 0.96 18.93
N VAL A 216 -2.21 0.98 18.86
CA VAL A 216 -1.38 -0.17 19.23
C VAL A 216 -1.58 -0.52 20.70
N VAL A 217 -1.59 0.47 21.58
CA VAL A 217 -1.81 0.26 23.03
C VAL A 217 -3.22 -0.26 23.27
N ASP A 218 -4.24 0.32 22.62
CA ASP A 218 -5.62 -0.10 22.79
C ASP A 218 -5.87 -1.52 22.24
N THR A 219 -5.20 -1.91 21.15
CA THR A 219 -5.20 -3.31 20.64
C THR A 219 -4.59 -4.27 21.66
N ILE A 220 -3.47 -3.91 22.30
CA ILE A 220 -2.85 -4.72 23.35
C ILE A 220 -3.81 -4.87 24.54
N ASP A 221 -4.51 -3.81 24.92
CA ASP A 221 -5.51 -3.86 25.99
C ASP A 221 -6.68 -4.80 25.64
N ILE A 222 -7.10 -4.88 24.38
CA ILE A 222 -8.09 -5.88 23.92
C ILE A 222 -7.55 -7.30 24.05
N ILE A 223 -6.27 -7.55 23.71
CA ILE A 223 -5.66 -8.90 23.77
C ILE A 223 -5.53 -9.40 25.22
N LEU A 224 -5.33 -8.50 26.18
CA LEU A 224 -5.05 -8.86 27.58
C LEU A 224 -6.30 -9.05 28.45
N ASN A 225 -7.50 -8.71 27.98
CA ASN A 225 -8.75 -8.72 28.76
C ASN A 225 -9.82 -9.65 28.18
#